data_AF-A0AA88IFU4-F1
#
_entry.id   AF-A0AA88IFU4-F1
#
_cell.length_a   1.000
_cell.length_b   1.000
_cell.length_c   1.000
_cell.angle_alpha   90.00
_cell.angle_beta   90.00
_cell.angle_gamma   90.00
#
_symmetry.space_group_name_H-M   'P 1'
#
loop_
_entity.id
_entity.type
_entity.pdbx_description
1 polymer ?
#
loop_
_entity_poly.entity_id
_entity_poly.type
_entity_poly.pdbx_seq_one_letter_code
_entity_poly.pdbx_strand_id
1 'polypeptide(L)'
;MDVDFDNTFIRVNARTLGKFHGRNVSLLGEIKNITASYIEIRSTDGMILKVGIPSGSPVSLTTGEFAEIDGVSQGNTIDMSSISLMPSDMMRDFNAENYSKACDLIYNIRYNPFVM
;
A
#
# COMPACT_ATOMS: atom_id res chain seq x y z
N MET A 1 -27.71 -1.17 2.56
CA MET A 1 -26.73 -0.19 3.09
C MET A 1 -25.67 -0.16 2.03
N ASP A 2 -25.75 0.81 1.12
CA ASP A 2 -24.80 0.90 0.02
C ASP A 2 -23.44 1.23 0.61
N VAL A 3 -22.48 0.33 0.45
CA VAL A 3 -21.09 0.59 0.82
C VAL A 3 -20.58 1.61 -0.19
N ASP A 4 -20.30 2.81 0.29
CA ASP A 4 -19.74 3.87 -0.55
C ASP A 4 -18.29 3.50 -0.88
N PHE A 5 -18.11 2.80 -2.01
CA PHE A 5 -16.81 2.32 -2.48
C PHE A 5 -15.87 3.46 -2.87
N ASP A 6 -16.37 4.68 -3.01
CA ASP A 6 -15.53 5.85 -3.32
C ASP A 6 -14.59 6.21 -2.16
N ASN A 7 -14.84 5.69 -0.95
CA ASN A 7 -14.00 5.88 0.24
C ASN A 7 -13.27 4.61 0.73
N THR A 8 -13.29 3.52 -0.03
CA THR A 8 -12.65 2.26 0.39
C THR A 8 -11.30 2.06 -0.30
N PHE A 9 -10.23 1.85 0.48
CA PHE A 9 -8.92 1.53 -0.05
C PHE A 9 -8.77 0.03 -0.37
N ILE A 10 -8.35 -0.26 -1.59
CA ILE A 10 -8.09 -1.60 -2.10
C ILE A 10 -6.69 -2.03 -1.64
N ARG A 11 -6.59 -3.07 -0.80
CA ARG A 11 -5.28 -3.59 -0.34
C ARG A 11 -4.53 -4.28 -1.47
N VAL A 12 -3.36 -3.77 -1.82
CA VAL A 12 -2.55 -4.25 -2.94
C VAL A 12 -1.14 -4.61 -2.50
N ASN A 13 -0.50 -5.45 -3.30
CA ASN A 13 0.95 -5.58 -3.35
C ASN A 13 1.48 -4.93 -4.65
N ALA A 14 2.80 -4.87 -4.83
CA ALA A 14 3.38 -4.22 -6.00
C ALA A 14 2.97 -4.89 -7.32
N ARG A 15 2.87 -6.22 -7.33
CA ARG A 15 2.43 -7.00 -8.50
C ARG A 15 0.99 -6.67 -8.94
N THR A 16 0.11 -6.36 -8.00
CA THR A 16 -1.32 -6.14 -8.26
C THR A 16 -1.68 -4.67 -8.45
N LEU A 17 -0.84 -3.73 -8.00
CA LEU A 17 -1.08 -2.28 -8.06
C LEU A 17 -1.54 -1.79 -9.45
N GLY A 18 -0.89 -2.28 -10.51
CA GLY A 18 -1.19 -1.88 -11.90
C GLY A 18 -2.58 -2.20 -12.39
N LYS A 19 -3.26 -3.17 -11.76
CA LYS A 19 -4.65 -3.53 -12.09
C LYS A 19 -5.66 -2.50 -11.61
N PHE A 20 -5.25 -1.60 -10.72
CA PHE A 20 -6.13 -0.66 -10.00
C PHE A 20 -5.86 0.80 -10.36
N HIS A 21 -5.32 1.08 -11.56
CA HIS A 21 -5.09 2.45 -12.01
C HIS A 21 -6.34 3.34 -11.86
N GLY A 22 -6.16 4.52 -11.25
CA GLY A 22 -7.23 5.47 -10.96
C GLY A 22 -8.09 5.12 -9.74
N ARG A 23 -7.74 4.09 -8.96
CA ARG A 23 -8.49 3.66 -7.77
C ARG A 23 -7.72 3.95 -6.49
N ASN A 24 -8.47 4.14 -5.40
CA ASN A 24 -7.94 4.20 -4.04
C ASN A 24 -7.35 2.84 -3.64
N VAL A 25 -6.07 2.83 -3.27
CA VAL A 25 -5.31 1.64 -2.89
C VAL A 25 -4.59 1.84 -1.56
N SER A 26 -4.37 0.74 -0.85
CA SER A 26 -3.55 0.68 0.36
C SER A 26 -2.41 -0.30 0.14
N LEU A 27 -1.17 0.14 0.35
CA LEU A 27 0.05 -0.62 0.13
C LEU A 27 0.84 -0.68 1.43
N LEU A 28 1.05 -1.90 1.94
CA LEU A 28 1.93 -2.15 3.07
C LEU A 28 3.34 -2.54 2.58
N GLY A 29 4.36 -2.01 3.22
CA GLY A 29 5.74 -2.37 2.93
C GLY A 29 6.78 -1.67 3.79
N GLU A 30 8.05 -1.99 3.53
CA GLU A 30 9.21 -1.43 4.23
C GLU A 30 9.79 -0.23 3.48
N ILE A 31 10.02 0.88 4.18
CA ILE A 31 10.63 2.08 3.61
C ILE A 31 12.12 1.82 3.35
N LYS A 32 12.54 1.96 2.09
CA LYS A 32 13.93 1.74 1.65
C LYS A 32 14.68 3.03 1.40
N ASN A 33 14.00 4.05 0.90
CA ASN A 33 14.60 5.35 0.62
C ASN A 33 13.53 6.45 0.70
N ILE A 34 13.93 7.66 1.07
CA ILE A 34 13.04 8.81 1.19
C ILE A 34 13.72 9.99 0.51
N THR A 35 12.99 10.66 -0.37
CA THR A 35 13.41 11.89 -1.03
C THR A 35 12.39 13.00 -0.77
N ALA A 36 12.63 14.20 -1.31
CA ALA A 36 11.67 15.30 -1.20
C ALA A 36 10.37 15.06 -2.01
N SER A 37 10.36 14.14 -2.98
CA SER A 37 9.24 13.96 -3.91
C SER A 37 8.68 12.54 -3.94
N TYR A 38 9.40 11.55 -3.42
CA TYR A 38 8.93 10.17 -3.36
C TYR A 38 9.57 9.35 -2.23
N ILE A 39 8.87 8.29 -1.86
CA ILE A 39 9.33 7.20 -1.00
C ILE A 39 9.55 5.96 -1.87
N GLU A 40 10.67 5.27 -1.70
CA GLU A 40 10.83 3.90 -2.22
C GLU A 40 10.40 2.92 -1.15
N ILE A 41 9.40 2.11 -1.44
CA ILE A 41 8.86 1.11 -0.54
C ILE A 41 9.07 -0.28 -1.12
N ARG A 42 9.60 -1.20 -0.32
CA ARG A 42 9.59 -2.64 -0.64
C ARG A 42 8.26 -3.21 -0.17
N SER A 43 7.39 -3.52 -1.12
CA SER A 43 6.09 -4.14 -0.84
C SER A 43 6.27 -5.55 -0.25
N THR A 44 5.20 -6.09 0.32
CA THR A 44 5.16 -7.42 0.94
C THR A 44 5.45 -8.58 -0.02
N ASP A 45 5.37 -8.37 -1.34
CA ASP A 45 5.81 -9.31 -2.38
C ASP A 45 7.32 -9.20 -2.72
N GLY A 46 8.05 -8.32 -2.03
CA GLY A 46 9.49 -8.10 -2.19
C GLY A 46 9.88 -7.14 -3.31
N MET A 47 8.94 -6.66 -4.13
CA MET A 47 9.22 -5.69 -5.18
C MET A 47 9.29 -4.26 -4.63
N ILE A 48 10.06 -3.40 -5.28
CA ILE A 48 10.23 -2.00 -4.88
C ILE A 48 9.37 -1.11 -5.79
N LEU A 49 8.62 -0.20 -5.17
CA LEU A 49 7.80 0.80 -5.84
C LEU A 49 8.17 2.20 -5.39
N LYS A 50 7.81 3.18 -6.23
CA LYS A 50 7.85 4.61 -5.87
C LYS A 50 6.46 5.08 -5.50
N VAL A 51 6.39 5.80 -4.39
CA VAL A 51 5.19 6.47 -3.91
C VAL A 51 5.45 7.96 -3.90
N GLY A 52 4.66 8.74 -4.64
CA GLY A 52 4.77 10.20 -4.68
C GLY A 52 4.38 10.83 -3.35
N ILE A 53 5.18 11.79 -2.89
CA ILE A 53 4.89 12.60 -1.71
C ILE A 53 4.19 13.88 -2.17
N PRO A 54 3.02 14.23 -1.60
CA PRO A 54 2.37 15.50 -1.91
C PRO A 54 3.27 16.69 -1.54
N SER A 55 3.29 17.71 -2.42
CA SER A 55 4.08 18.92 -2.18
C SER A 55 3.68 19.58 -0.85
N GLY A 56 4.66 19.80 0.02
CA GLY A 56 4.43 20.46 1.31
C GLY A 56 4.00 19.52 2.45
N SER A 57 3.92 18.20 2.22
CA SER A 57 3.72 17.22 3.29
C SER A 57 5.05 16.96 4.02
N PRO A 58 5.19 17.34 5.30
CA PRO A 58 6.34 16.92 6.09
C PRO A 58 6.20 15.41 6.37
N VAL A 59 7.16 14.64 5.86
CA VAL A 59 7.20 13.20 6.01
C VAL A 59 8.31 12.85 7.00
N SER A 60 7.96 12.69 8.28
CA SER A 60 8.89 12.25 9.32
C SER A 60 8.95 10.73 9.34
N LEU A 61 9.64 10.15 8.36
CA LEU A 61 9.82 8.71 8.22
C LEU A 61 11.29 8.34 8.31
N THR A 62 11.54 7.11 8.73
CA THR A 62 12.88 6.52 8.80
C THR A 62 12.96 5.29 7.89
N THR A 63 14.09 5.12 7.22
CA THR A 63 14.37 3.89 6.46
C THR A 63 14.36 2.68 7.38
N GLY A 64 13.76 1.57 6.92
CA GLY A 64 13.60 0.34 7.70
C GLY A 64 12.28 0.26 8.47
N GLU A 65 11.55 1.36 8.60
CA GLU A 65 10.19 1.33 9.14
C GLU A 65 9.23 0.68 8.14
N PHE A 66 8.24 -0.06 8.65
CA PHE A 66 7.12 -0.52 7.86
C PHE A 66 5.99 0.50 7.92
N ALA A 67 5.35 0.72 6.78
CA ALA A 67 4.25 1.68 6.67
C ALA A 67 3.15 1.15 5.76
N GLU A 68 1.91 1.43 6.15
CA GLU A 68 0.73 1.33 5.28
C GLU A 68 0.54 2.69 4.60
N ILE A 69 0.58 2.70 3.27
CA ILE A 69 0.48 3.87 2.42
C ILE A 69 -0.86 3.80 1.70
N ASP A 70 -1.69 4.81 1.90
CA ASP A 70 -2.95 4.95 1.19
C ASP A 70 -2.83 6.06 0.15
N GLY A 71 -3.47 5.86 -1.00
CA GLY A 71 -3.47 6.84 -2.08
C GLY A 71 -4.15 6.35 -3.33
N VAL A 72 -3.92 7.04 -4.44
CA VAL A 72 -4.47 6.66 -5.75
C VAL A 72 -3.40 5.96 -6.58
N SER A 73 -3.72 4.78 -7.12
CA SER A 73 -2.81 4.07 -8.02
C SER A 73 -2.69 4.80 -9.35
N GLN A 74 -1.46 5.09 -9.76
CA GLN A 74 -1.11 5.60 -11.08
C GLN A 74 -0.58 4.48 -11.99
N GLY A 75 -0.94 3.22 -11.71
CA GLY A 75 -0.47 2.04 -12.43
C GLY A 75 0.75 1.42 -11.74
N ASN A 76 1.93 2.04 -11.84
CA ASN A 76 3.15 1.51 -11.21
C ASN A 76 3.66 2.37 -10.05
N THR A 77 2.94 3.42 -9.68
CA THR A 77 3.23 4.30 -8.55
C THR A 77 1.94 4.61 -7.80
N ILE A 78 2.06 5.20 -6.62
CA ILE A 78 0.92 5.69 -5.83
C ILE A 78 1.10 7.17 -5.59
N ASP A 79 0.05 7.96 -5.85
CA ASP A 79 -0.05 9.32 -5.33
C ASP A 79 -0.62 9.25 -3.92
N MET A 80 0.24 9.40 -2.93
CA MET A 80 -0.09 9.17 -1.52
C MET A 80 -1.05 10.23 -0.98
N SER A 81 -2.10 9.80 -0.29
CA SER A 81 -2.97 10.66 0.51
C SER A 81 -2.62 10.60 2.00
N SER A 82 -2.20 9.44 2.49
CA SER A 82 -1.84 9.23 3.90
C SER A 82 -0.81 8.13 4.06
N ILE A 83 -0.10 8.19 5.19
CA ILE A 83 0.83 7.14 5.60
C ILE A 83 0.69 6.88 7.10
N SER A 84 0.66 5.60 7.46
CA SER A 84 0.62 5.15 8.86
C SER A 84 1.79 4.19 9.11
N LEU A 85 2.56 4.45 10.17
CA LEU A 85 3.66 3.57 10.57
C LEU A 85 3.10 2.35 11.30
N MET A 86 3.60 1.17 10.92
CA MET A 86 3.30 -0.06 11.63
C MET A 86 4.12 -0.09 12.94
N PRO A 87 3.49 -0.34 14.09
CA PRO A 87 4.20 -0.47 15.36
C PRO A 87 5.31 -1.54 15.31
N SER A 88 6.46 -1.24 15.91
CA SER A 88 7.65 -2.10 15.83
C SER A 88 7.49 -3.45 16.53
N ASP A 89 6.63 -3.53 17.54
CA ASP A 89 6.26 -4.76 18.22
C ASP A 89 5.42 -5.69 17.33
N MET A 90 4.53 -5.13 16.51
CA MET A 90 3.76 -5.91 15.53
C MET A 90 4.63 -6.45 14.39
N MET A 91 5.75 -5.78 14.09
CA MET A 91 6.65 -6.19 13.01
C MET A 91 7.39 -7.49 13.26
N ARG A 92 7.65 -7.86 14.54
CA ARG A 92 8.40 -9.07 14.87
C ARG A 92 7.70 -10.33 14.38
N ASP A 93 6.37 -10.34 14.46
CA ASP A 93 5.55 -11.51 14.16
C ASP A 93 4.79 -11.33 12.82
N PHE A 94 5.05 -10.24 12.10
CA PHE A 94 4.39 -9.96 10.83
C PHE A 94 4.89 -10.88 9.70
N ASN A 95 3.96 -11.65 9.13
CA ASN A 95 4.25 -12.51 7.98
C ASN A 95 3.88 -11.80 6.67
N ALA A 96 4.87 -11.08 6.11
CA ALA A 96 4.71 -10.35 4.84
C ALA A 96 4.29 -11.25 3.66
N GLU A 97 4.78 -12.49 3.61
CA GLU A 97 4.42 -13.44 2.55
C GLU A 97 2.92 -13.79 2.59
N ASN A 98 2.40 -14.09 3.79
CA ASN A 98 0.98 -14.37 3.97
C ASN A 98 0.11 -13.15 3.70
N TYR A 99 0.56 -11.95 4.11
CA TYR A 99 -0.14 -10.71 3.77
C TYR A 99 -0.21 -10.51 2.24
N SER A 100 0.90 -10.72 1.54
CA SER A 100 0.95 -10.60 0.08
C SER A 100 0.02 -11.61 -0.61
N LYS A 101 0.00 -12.87 -0.14
CA LYS A 101 -0.96 -13.89 -0.60
C LYS A 101 -2.40 -13.48 -0.32
N ALA A 102 -2.68 -12.85 0.82
CA ALA A 102 -4.01 -12.33 1.12
C ALA A 102 -4.42 -11.22 0.14
N CYS A 103 -3.53 -10.28 -0.18
CA CYS A 103 -3.76 -9.28 -1.24
C CYS A 103 -4.08 -9.95 -2.58
N ASP A 104 -3.33 -10.97 -2.99
CA ASP A 104 -3.61 -11.71 -4.22
C ASP A 104 -4.97 -12.43 -4.16
N LEU A 105 -5.34 -12.98 -3.01
CA LEU A 105 -6.58 -13.73 -2.82
C LEU A 105 -7.81 -12.83 -2.90
N ILE A 106 -7.78 -11.63 -2.31
CA ILE A 106 -8.94 -10.70 -2.32
C ILE A 106 -9.49 -10.59 -3.75
N TYR A 107 -8.65 -10.54 -4.78
CA TYR A 107 -9.12 -10.30 -6.15
C TYR A 107 -9.25 -11.56 -7.02
N ASN A 108 -8.92 -12.74 -6.51
CA ASN A 108 -8.97 -14.00 -7.26
C ASN A 108 -10.10 -14.95 -6.83
N ILE A 109 -10.93 -14.59 -5.85
CA ILE A 109 -12.09 -15.41 -5.44
C ILE A 109 -13.28 -15.09 -6.34
N ARG A 110 -13.85 -16.10 -7.02
CA ARG A 110 -15.06 -15.96 -7.88
C ARG A 110 -16.27 -15.34 -7.16
N TYR A 111 -16.30 -15.44 -5.83
CA TYR A 111 -17.18 -14.69 -4.95
C TYR A 111 -16.29 -14.01 -3.91
N ASN A 112 -16.06 -12.71 -4.07
CA ASN A 112 -15.34 -11.93 -3.09
C ASN A 112 -16.33 -11.26 -2.13
N PRO A 113 -16.48 -11.74 -0.88
CA PRO A 113 -17.36 -11.11 0.10
C PRO A 113 -16.91 -9.71 0.53
N PHE A 114 -15.72 -9.27 0.12
CA PHE A 114 -15.14 -7.97 0.46
C PHE A 114 -15.27 -6.92 -0.65
N VAL A 115 -15.85 -7.26 -1.81
CA VAL A 115 -16.04 -6.37 -2.98
C VAL A 115 -17.50 -6.43 -3.49
N MET A 116 -18.46 -6.76 -2.63
CA MET A 116 -19.91 -6.75 -2.94
C MET A 116 -20.57 -5.41 -2.61
#